data_AF-A0A2Z5JAP6-F1
#
_entry.id   AF-A0A2Z5JAP6-F1
#
_cell.length_a   1.000
_cell.length_b   1.000
_cell.length_c   1.000
_cell.angle_alpha   90.00
_cell.angle_beta   90.00
_cell.angle_gamma   90.00
#
_symmetry.space_group_name_H-M   'P 1'
#
loop_
_entity.id
_entity.type
_entity.pdbx_description
1 polymer ?
#
loop_
_entity_poly.entity_id
_entity_poly.type
_entity_poly.pdbx_seq_one_letter_code
_entity_poly.pdbx_strand_id
1 'polypeptide(L)'
;MFATMGALGLAPPTARAASREPAFHTPGEGDFTLKGKAAAEVVIAGGGIAGLTTAYELGKAGYDCTVLEARSRTGGRNFTVRGGDSTIDTYGNQQTAHSSDGQYMNAGPARIPQWMVTLDHCRELDAVTALHTRVLA
;
A
#
# COMPACT_ATOMS: atom_id res chain seq x y z
N MET A 1 -8.85 0.90 21.27
CA MET A 1 -9.88 -0.09 21.66
C MET A 1 -9.48 -1.53 21.29
N PHE A 2 -8.94 -1.79 20.09
CA PHE A 2 -8.52 -3.14 19.69
C PHE A 2 -7.34 -3.71 20.51
N ALA A 3 -6.35 -2.86 20.83
CA ALA A 3 -5.21 -3.26 21.66
C ALA A 3 -5.60 -3.71 23.08
N THR A 4 -6.62 -3.07 23.67
CA THR A 4 -7.17 -3.45 24.99
C THR A 4 -7.94 -4.77 24.96
N MET A 5 -8.65 -5.07 23.87
CA MET A 5 -9.31 -6.37 23.71
C MET A 5 -8.31 -7.52 23.55
N GLY A 6 -7.15 -7.26 22.92
CA GLY A 6 -6.04 -8.21 22.84
C GLY A 6 -5.43 -8.54 24.20
N ALA A 7 -5.19 -7.52 25.04
CA ALA A 7 -4.63 -7.70 26.38
C ALA A 7 -5.53 -8.50 27.34
N LEU A 8 -6.85 -8.48 27.13
CA LEU A 8 -7.84 -9.19 27.95
C LEU A 8 -8.25 -10.56 27.37
N GLY A 9 -7.63 -11.00 26.26
CA GLY A 9 -7.96 -12.27 25.62
C GLY A 9 -9.35 -12.32 24.97
N LEU A 10 -9.95 -11.16 24.69
CA LEU A 10 -11.29 -11.02 24.11
C LEU A 10 -11.26 -10.77 22.59
N ALA A 11 -10.08 -10.89 21.96
CA ALA A 11 -9.92 -10.74 20.52
C ALA A 11 -10.46 -11.98 19.76
N PRO A 12 -11.08 -11.78 18.58
CA PRO A 12 -11.70 -12.86 17.81
C PRO A 12 -10.72 -13.99 17.41
N PRO A 13 -11.23 -15.17 17.00
CA PRO A 13 -10.46 -16.39 16.75
C PRO A 13 -9.42 -16.32 15.62
N THR A 14 -9.17 -15.15 15.03
CA THR A 14 -7.96 -14.89 14.21
C THR A 14 -6.68 -15.13 15.01
N ALA A 15 -6.72 -15.11 16.35
CA ALA A 15 -5.64 -15.55 17.22
C ALA A 15 -5.26 -17.05 17.05
N ARG A 16 -6.16 -17.90 16.52
CA ARG A 16 -5.85 -19.31 16.20
C ARG A 16 -5.11 -19.50 14.87
N ALA A 17 -5.09 -18.48 14.01
CA ALA A 17 -4.21 -18.47 12.83
C ALA A 17 -2.77 -18.18 13.25
N ALA A 18 -2.57 -17.33 14.27
CA ALA A 18 -1.26 -16.98 14.82
C ALA A 18 -0.51 -18.18 15.44
N SER A 19 -1.20 -19.24 15.86
CA SER A 19 -0.55 -20.42 16.44
C SER A 19 0.11 -21.36 15.42
N ARG A 20 -0.06 -21.10 14.11
CA ARG A 20 0.64 -21.80 13.03
C ARG A 20 1.72 -20.95 12.37
N GLU A 21 1.87 -19.71 12.79
CA GLU A 21 2.85 -18.80 12.22
C GLU A 21 4.19 -19.04 12.95
N PRO A 22 5.31 -19.22 12.21
CA PRO A 22 6.63 -19.19 12.82
C PRO A 22 6.76 -17.96 13.72
N ALA A 23 7.51 -18.07 14.82
CA ALA A 23 7.72 -16.94 15.71
C ALA A 23 8.20 -15.74 14.91
N PHE A 24 7.49 -14.62 15.01
CA PHE A 24 7.87 -13.40 14.32
C PHE A 24 9.24 -12.96 14.84
N HIS A 25 10.24 -13.02 13.96
CA HIS A 25 11.57 -12.49 14.22
C HIS A 25 11.64 -11.09 13.60
N THR A 26 11.71 -10.06 14.45
CA THR A 26 11.94 -8.70 13.99
C THR A 26 13.27 -8.64 13.23
N PRO A 27 13.30 -8.11 12.00
CA PRO A 27 14.55 -7.93 11.28
C PRO A 27 15.55 -7.11 12.09
N GLY A 28 16.76 -7.64 12.27
CA GLY A 28 17.87 -6.96 12.93
C GLY A 28 18.64 -6.05 11.97
N GLU A 29 19.43 -5.13 12.51
CA GLU A 29 20.30 -4.26 11.69
C GLU A 29 21.22 -5.08 10.75
N GLY A 30 21.64 -6.27 11.19
CA GLY A 30 22.44 -7.23 10.42
C GLY A 30 21.74 -7.83 9.19
N ASP A 31 20.41 -7.89 9.20
CA ASP A 31 19.59 -8.39 8.07
C ASP A 31 19.55 -7.38 6.92
N PHE A 32 19.86 -6.12 7.23
CA PHE A 32 19.96 -5.03 6.25
C PHE A 32 21.41 -4.71 5.84
N THR A 33 22.41 -5.37 6.45
CA THR A 33 23.83 -5.23 6.08
C THR A 33 24.32 -6.42 5.25
N LEU A 34 23.75 -6.62 4.06
CA LEU A 34 24.22 -7.66 3.14
C LEU A 34 25.35 -7.12 2.25
N LYS A 35 26.57 -7.05 2.80
CA LYS A 35 27.79 -6.98 1.99
C LYS A 35 28.08 -8.37 1.40
N GLY A 36 27.42 -8.67 0.28
CA GLY A 36 27.78 -9.78 -0.59
C GLY A 36 27.01 -11.07 -0.35
N LYS A 37 25.96 -11.26 -1.14
CA LYS A 37 25.75 -12.41 -2.03
C LYS A 37 24.55 -12.08 -2.92
N ALA A 38 24.75 -12.22 -4.23
CA ALA A 38 23.66 -12.20 -5.21
C ALA A 38 22.53 -13.18 -4.82
N ALA A 39 21.30 -12.84 -5.23
CA ALA A 39 20.17 -13.76 -5.43
C ALA A 39 19.29 -14.18 -4.24
N ALA A 40 18.80 -13.24 -3.42
CA ALA A 40 17.52 -13.48 -2.75
C ALA A 40 16.40 -12.95 -3.66
N GLU A 41 15.59 -13.85 -4.21
CA GLU A 41 14.34 -13.51 -4.90
C GLU A 41 13.27 -13.17 -3.86
N VAL A 42 12.63 -12.01 -4.00
CA VAL A 42 11.63 -11.51 -3.06
C VAL A 42 10.26 -11.54 -3.71
N VAL A 43 9.31 -12.27 -3.12
CA VAL A 43 7.92 -12.24 -3.53
C VAL A 43 7.13 -11.34 -2.59
N ILE A 44 6.43 -10.36 -3.15
CA ILE A 44 5.64 -9.36 -2.42
C ILE A 44 4.16 -9.59 -2.75
N ALA A 45 3.37 -9.95 -1.72
CA ALA A 45 1.93 -10.13 -1.87
C ALA A 45 1.19 -8.79 -1.68
N GLY A 46 0.68 -8.24 -2.79
CA GLY A 46 -0.12 -7.03 -2.86
C GLY A 46 0.60 -5.85 -3.50
N GLY A 47 0.08 -5.35 -4.62
CA GLY A 47 0.53 -4.15 -5.34
C GLY A 47 -0.11 -2.86 -4.82
N GLY A 48 -0.35 -2.79 -3.51
CA GLY A 48 -0.74 -1.54 -2.83
C GLY A 48 0.46 -0.65 -2.53
N ILE A 49 0.23 0.51 -1.90
CA ILE A 49 1.32 1.46 -1.59
C ILE A 49 2.48 0.81 -0.80
N ALA A 50 2.18 -0.04 0.18
CA ALA A 50 3.21 -0.72 0.96
C ALA A 50 4.06 -1.66 0.10
N GLY A 51 3.43 -2.57 -0.66
CA GLY A 51 4.15 -3.53 -1.48
C GLY A 51 4.93 -2.89 -2.62
N LEU A 52 4.38 -1.86 -3.26
CA LEU A 52 5.08 -1.10 -4.29
C LEU A 52 6.28 -0.33 -3.72
N THR A 53 6.15 0.32 -2.57
CA THR A 53 7.28 0.98 -1.91
C THR A 53 8.35 -0.03 -1.49
N THR A 54 7.96 -1.20 -0.96
CA THR A 54 8.90 -2.29 -0.65
C THR A 54 9.65 -2.76 -1.90
N ALA A 55 8.94 -3.03 -3.00
CA ALA A 55 9.55 -3.45 -4.26
C ALA A 55 10.50 -2.37 -4.80
N TYR A 56 10.12 -1.10 -4.69
CA TYR A 56 10.91 0.04 -5.13
C TYR A 56 12.23 0.15 -4.36
N GLU A 57 12.19 0.12 -3.03
CA GLU A 57 13.40 0.25 -2.21
C GLU A 57 14.30 -0.99 -2.31
N LEU A 58 13.73 -2.20 -2.35
CA LEU A 58 14.49 -3.43 -2.58
C LEU A 58 15.10 -3.46 -3.98
N GLY A 59 14.39 -3.00 -5.00
CA GLY A 59 14.92 -2.86 -6.36
C GLY A 59 16.12 -1.91 -6.43
N LYS A 60 16.05 -0.74 -5.75
CA LYS A 60 17.19 0.18 -5.61
C LYS A 60 18.37 -0.44 -4.89
N ALA A 61 18.12 -1.34 -3.94
CA ALA A 61 19.15 -2.11 -3.24
C ALA A 61 19.68 -3.32 -4.03
N GLY A 62 19.16 -3.59 -5.24
CA GLY A 62 19.66 -4.63 -6.14
C GLY A 62 19.02 -6.01 -5.97
N TYR A 63 17.85 -6.11 -5.33
CA TYR A 63 17.10 -7.36 -5.21
C TYR A 63 16.19 -7.63 -6.40
N ASP A 64 16.01 -8.90 -6.74
CA ASP A 64 14.99 -9.33 -7.71
C ASP A 64 13.64 -9.50 -7.01
N CYS A 65 12.66 -8.69 -7.39
CA CYS A 65 11.37 -8.60 -6.71
C CYS A 65 10.21 -8.93 -7.66
N THR A 66 9.35 -9.84 -7.26
CA THR A 66 8.08 -10.15 -7.93
C THR A 66 6.90 -9.68 -7.08
N VAL A 67 6.06 -8.79 -7.61
CA VAL A 67 4.84 -8.31 -6.94
C VAL A 67 3.62 -9.05 -7.47
N LEU A 68 2.86 -9.68 -6.57
CA LEU A 68 1.60 -10.37 -6.90
C LEU A 68 0.41 -9.50 -6.45
N GLU A 69 -0.32 -8.91 -7.39
CA GLU A 69 -1.54 -8.14 -7.12
C GLU A 69 -2.78 -8.89 -7.61
N ALA A 70 -3.79 -8.99 -6.76
CA ALA A 70 -5.02 -9.74 -7.06
C ALA A 70 -5.94 -8.99 -8.02
N ARG A 71 -5.88 -7.65 -8.04
CA ARG A 71 -6.70 -6.80 -8.90
C ARG A 71 -6.01 -6.56 -10.25
N SER A 72 -6.81 -6.16 -11.24
CA SER A 72 -6.30 -5.65 -12.53
C SER A 72 -5.64 -4.27 -12.45
N ARG A 73 -5.57 -3.69 -11.24
CA ARG A 73 -4.98 -2.37 -10.99
C ARG A 73 -4.09 -2.41 -9.75
N THR A 74 -3.03 -1.63 -9.78
CA THR A 74 -2.16 -1.38 -8.61
C THR A 74 -2.70 -0.22 -7.75
N GLY A 75 -2.00 0.09 -6.67
CA GLY A 75 -2.34 1.15 -5.71
C GLY A 75 -3.19 0.67 -4.53
N GLY A 76 -3.87 -0.47 -4.65
CA GLY A 76 -4.65 -1.07 -3.57
C GLY A 76 -5.80 -0.15 -3.13
N ARG A 77 -5.69 0.42 -1.91
CA ARG A 77 -6.65 1.43 -1.39
C ARG A 77 -6.47 2.81 -2.02
N ASN A 78 -5.33 3.08 -2.65
CA ASN A 78 -5.14 4.27 -3.47
C ASN A 78 -5.88 4.03 -4.78
N PHE A 79 -7.12 4.49 -4.85
CA PHE A 79 -7.99 4.28 -6.00
C PHE A 79 -8.59 5.62 -6.45
N THR A 80 -8.33 5.96 -7.71
CA THR A 80 -8.90 7.12 -8.37
C THR A 80 -9.89 6.63 -9.41
N VAL A 81 -11.16 6.96 -9.21
CA VAL A 81 -12.28 6.64 -10.08
C VAL A 81 -12.38 7.69 -11.19
N ARG A 82 -12.43 7.25 -12.44
CA ARG A 82 -12.61 8.03 -13.67
C ARG A 82 -13.79 7.49 -14.47
N GLY A 83 -14.24 8.25 -15.47
CA GLY A 83 -15.28 7.78 -16.40
C GLY A 83 -14.89 6.45 -17.06
N GLY A 84 -15.78 5.47 -17.01
CA GLY A 84 -15.56 4.11 -17.54
C GLY A 84 -15.05 3.09 -16.52
N ASP A 85 -14.55 3.51 -15.35
CA ASP A 85 -14.15 2.58 -14.30
C ASP A 85 -15.35 1.78 -13.79
N SER A 86 -15.23 0.45 -13.74
CA SER A 86 -16.25 -0.45 -13.22
C SER A 86 -15.70 -1.32 -12.09
N THR A 87 -16.49 -1.54 -11.05
CA THR A 87 -16.13 -2.41 -9.92
C THR A 87 -17.35 -3.13 -9.39
N ILE A 88 -17.13 -4.35 -8.92
CA ILE A 88 -18.12 -5.18 -8.25
C ILE A 88 -17.79 -5.17 -6.76
N ASP A 89 -18.76 -4.82 -5.92
CA ASP A 89 -18.60 -4.88 -4.48
C ASP A 89 -18.69 -6.34 -3.95
N THR A 90 -18.51 -6.52 -2.64
CA THR A 90 -18.58 -7.85 -2.00
C THR A 90 -19.98 -8.47 -2.07
N TYR A 91 -21.02 -7.67 -2.34
CA TYR A 91 -22.40 -8.13 -2.49
C TYR A 91 -22.75 -8.47 -3.94
N GLY A 92 -21.81 -8.35 -4.88
CA GLY A 92 -22.03 -8.61 -6.30
C GLY A 92 -22.63 -7.43 -7.07
N ASN A 93 -22.77 -6.26 -6.46
CA ASN A 93 -23.31 -5.09 -7.14
C ASN A 93 -22.23 -4.46 -8.02
N GLN A 94 -22.49 -4.41 -9.33
CA GLN A 94 -21.63 -3.70 -10.27
C GLN A 94 -21.99 -2.22 -10.33
N GLN A 95 -20.98 -1.37 -10.21
CA GLN A 95 -21.11 0.06 -10.41
C GLN A 95 -20.10 0.53 -11.45
N THR A 96 -20.55 1.40 -12.35
CA THR A 96 -19.72 1.99 -13.40
C THR A 96 -19.76 3.50 -13.27
N ALA A 97 -18.60 4.13 -13.26
CA ALA A 97 -18.49 5.57 -13.15
C ALA A 97 -18.76 6.25 -14.50
N HIS A 98 -19.61 7.27 -14.48
CA HIS A 98 -20.01 8.05 -15.66
C HIS A 98 -19.51 9.50 -15.60
N SER A 99 -18.39 9.74 -14.93
CA SER A 99 -17.75 11.05 -14.87
C SER A 99 -17.36 11.54 -16.27
N SER A 100 -17.53 12.83 -16.53
CA SER A 100 -17.06 13.48 -17.75
C SER A 100 -15.54 13.36 -17.91
N ASP A 101 -15.05 13.57 -19.13
CA ASP A 101 -13.62 13.54 -19.41
C ASP A 101 -12.85 14.57 -18.54
N GLY A 102 -11.66 14.17 -18.09
CA GLY A 102 -10.85 14.92 -17.14
C GLY A 102 -11.36 14.99 -15.70
N GLN A 103 -12.58 14.53 -15.40
CA GLN A 103 -13.12 14.49 -14.03
C GLN A 103 -12.79 13.17 -13.35
N TYR A 104 -12.44 13.24 -12.07
CA TYR A 104 -12.13 12.07 -11.27
C TYR A 104 -12.49 12.28 -9.79
N MET A 105 -12.61 11.17 -9.06
CA MET A 105 -12.76 11.15 -7.61
C MET A 105 -11.79 10.15 -7.01
N ASN A 106 -11.10 10.54 -5.93
CA ASN A 106 -10.34 9.58 -5.14
C ASN A 106 -11.29 8.79 -4.23
N ALA A 107 -11.56 7.53 -4.57
CA ALA A 107 -12.30 6.56 -3.74
C ALA A 107 -11.40 5.90 -2.68
N GLY A 108 -10.43 6.69 -2.19
CA GLY A 108 -9.35 6.30 -1.29
C GLY A 108 -8.68 7.56 -0.72
N PRO A 109 -7.37 7.54 -0.46
CA PRO A 109 -6.66 8.74 -0.01
C PRO A 109 -6.73 9.87 -1.03
N ALA A 110 -7.10 11.06 -0.55
CA ALA A 110 -7.32 12.24 -1.41
C ALA A 110 -6.46 13.45 -1.03
N ARG A 111 -5.73 13.37 0.08
CA ARG A 111 -4.92 14.47 0.63
C ARG A 111 -3.65 13.93 1.24
N ILE A 112 -2.56 14.67 1.06
CA ILE A 112 -1.24 14.36 1.60
C ILE A 112 -0.77 15.58 2.39
N PRO A 113 -0.49 15.47 3.70
CA PRO A 113 0.08 16.56 4.47
C PRO A 113 1.57 16.76 4.18
N GLN A 114 2.06 17.98 4.44
CA GLN A 114 3.38 18.47 4.02
C GLN A 114 4.58 17.69 4.58
N TRP A 115 4.40 17.03 5.73
CA TRP A 115 5.47 16.39 6.50
C TRP A 115 5.54 14.87 6.28
N MET A 116 4.65 14.30 5.47
CA MET A 116 4.67 12.86 5.20
C MET A 116 5.66 12.52 4.10
N VAL A 117 6.41 11.43 4.30
CA VAL A 117 7.35 10.83 3.34
C VAL A 117 6.74 10.58 1.95
N THR A 118 5.42 10.48 1.86
CA THR A 118 4.70 10.41 0.59
C THR A 118 5.07 11.55 -0.36
N LEU A 119 5.28 12.77 0.14
CA LEU A 119 5.72 13.89 -0.71
C LEU A 119 7.15 13.72 -1.23
N ASP A 120 8.03 13.09 -0.46
CA ASP A 120 9.40 12.81 -0.89
C ASP A 120 9.37 11.79 -2.05
N HIS A 121 8.59 10.72 -1.91
CA HIS A 121 8.35 9.77 -3.01
C HIS A 121 7.67 10.41 -4.22
N CYS A 122 6.71 11.33 -4.02
CA CYS A 122 6.11 12.06 -5.15
C CYS A 122 7.14 12.87 -5.92
N ARG A 123 8.11 13.51 -5.24
CA ARG A 123 9.20 14.24 -5.91
C ARG A 123 10.15 13.29 -6.66
N GLU A 124 10.52 12.17 -6.03
CA GLU A 124 11.43 11.19 -6.64
C GLU A 124 10.83 10.53 -7.89
N LEU A 125 9.52 10.26 -7.88
CA LEU A 125 8.80 9.61 -8.98
C LEU A 125 8.22 10.61 -10.01
N ASP A 126 8.55 11.90 -9.89
CA ASP A 126 8.01 12.99 -10.72
C ASP A 126 6.47 12.99 -10.80
N ALA A 127 5.82 12.61 -9.70
CA ALA A 127 4.37 12.60 -9.60
C ALA A 127 3.88 14.02 -9.25
N VAL A 128 3.21 14.67 -10.21
CA VAL A 128 2.68 16.03 -10.04
C VAL A 128 1.67 16.06 -8.87
N THR A 129 2.00 16.85 -7.84
CA THR A 129 1.09 17.12 -6.72
C THR A 129 0.51 18.53 -6.89
N ALA A 130 -0.82 18.63 -6.98
CA ALA A 130 -1.49 19.92 -6.92
C ALA A 130 -1.54 20.38 -5.45
N LEU A 131 -0.80 21.43 -5.11
CA LEU A 131 -0.82 22.03 -3.77
C LEU A 131 -2.15 22.78 -3.56
N HIS A 132 -3.03 22.22 -2.72
CA HIS A 132 -4.23 22.90 -2.25
C HIS A 132 -3.97 23.62 -0.92
N THR A 133 -3.06 24.60 -0.92
CA THR A 133 -2.85 25.49 0.23
C THR A 133 -3.61 26.80 0.00
N ARG A 134 -4.87 26.87 0.44
CA ARG A 134 -5.49 28.16 0.81
C ARG A 134 -5.24 28.38 2.30
N VAL A 135 -4.12 29.02 2.63
CA VAL A 135 -3.98 29.70 3.92
C VAL A 135 -4.81 30.98 3.78
N LEU A 136 -6.01 30.98 4.35
CA LEU A 136 -6.71 32.22 4.66
C LEU A 136 -5.91 32.85 5.81
N ALA A 137 -5.21 33.95 5.51
CA ALA A 137 -4.75 34.90 6.52
C ALA A 137 -5.94 35.78 6.95
#